data_AF-A0A5K1HB90-F1
#
_entry.id   AF-A0A5K1HB90-F1
#
_cell.length_a   1.000
_cell.length_b   1.000
_cell.length_c   1.000
_cell.angle_alpha   90.00
_cell.angle_beta   90.00
_cell.angle_gamma   90.00
#
_symmetry.space_group_name_H-M   'P 1'
#
loop_
_entity.id
_entity.type
_entity.pdbx_description
1 polymer ?
#
loop_
_entity_poly.entity_id
_entity_poly.type
_entity_poly.pdbx_seq_one_letter_code
_entity_poly.pdbx_strand_id
1 'polypeptide(L)'
;ADLPHGWIDKCLDFCDYFLTGVVEYQKLITRNPIFLERVEGVGFIGGEEAINWGLSGPMLRASGIQWDLRKVDRYECYDEFDWEVQWQKEGDSLARYL
;
A
#
# COMPACT_ATOMS: atom_id res chain seq x y z
N ALA A 1 -1.07 9.36 29.35
CA ALA A 1 0.38 9.17 29.54
C ALA A 1 1.07 9.67 28.29
N ASP A 2 2.21 10.33 28.43
CA ASP A 2 2.99 10.85 27.30
C ASP A 2 4.04 9.81 26.84
N LEU A 3 4.70 10.09 25.72
CA LEU A 3 5.77 9.25 25.18
C LEU A 3 6.98 9.21 26.15
N PRO A 4 7.65 8.06 26.30
CA PRO A 4 8.87 7.97 27.10
C PRO A 4 10.01 8.84 26.55
N HIS A 5 10.92 9.24 27.44
CA HIS A 5 12.12 9.98 27.06
C HIS A 5 12.93 9.22 25.99
N GLY A 6 13.29 9.89 24.90
CA GLY A 6 14.09 9.34 23.78
C GLY A 6 13.31 8.48 22.79
N TRP A 7 11.99 8.34 22.93
CA TRP A 7 11.18 7.52 22.02
C TRP A 7 11.14 8.08 20.60
N ILE A 8 10.99 9.41 20.44
CA ILE A 8 10.90 10.07 19.13
C ILE A 8 12.20 9.87 18.35
N ASP A 9 13.36 10.05 18.98
CA ASP A 9 14.67 9.85 18.35
C ASP A 9 14.80 8.41 17.83
N LYS A 10 14.38 7.43 18.63
CA LYS A 10 14.39 6.02 18.24
C LYS A 10 13.41 5.69 17.10
N CYS A 11 12.27 6.38 17.06
CA CYS A 11 11.29 6.23 15.99
C CYS A 11 11.87 6.76 14.67
N LEU A 12 12.53 7.92 14.69
CA LEU A 12 13.19 8.50 13.53
C LEU A 12 14.37 7.64 13.05
N ASP A 13 15.24 7.16 13.96
CA ASP A 13 16.31 6.21 13.65
C ASP A 13 15.77 4.98 12.89
N PHE A 14 14.61 4.47 13.32
CA PHE A 14 13.97 3.32 12.69
C PHE A 14 13.42 3.65 11.30
N CYS A 15 12.78 4.82 11.12
CA CYS A 15 12.29 5.26 9.82
C CYS A 15 13.42 5.32 8.79
N ASP A 16 14.56 5.90 9.14
CA ASP A 16 15.72 5.98 8.25
C ASP A 16 16.28 4.59 7.89
N TYR A 17 16.40 3.72 8.90
CA TYR A 17 16.83 2.34 8.69
C TYR A 17 15.86 1.56 7.80
N PHE A 18 14.56 1.63 8.07
CA PHE A 18 13.55 0.82 7.39
C PHE A 18 13.43 1.16 5.90
N LEU A 19 13.60 2.43 5.53
CA LEU A 19 13.60 2.84 4.12
C LEU A 19 14.68 2.11 3.31
N THR A 20 15.85 1.85 3.89
CA THR A 20 16.89 1.06 3.21
C THR A 20 16.46 -0.40 3.00
N GLY A 21 15.80 -0.99 4.00
CA GLY A 21 15.25 -2.35 3.91
C GLY A 21 14.17 -2.48 2.83
N VAL A 22 13.28 -1.49 2.69
CA VAL A 22 12.27 -1.47 1.62
C VAL A 22 12.93 -1.54 0.23
N VAL A 23 14.01 -0.78 0.01
CA VAL A 23 14.75 -0.80 -1.26
C VAL A 23 15.39 -2.17 -1.52
N GLU A 24 15.91 -2.83 -0.49
CA GLU A 24 16.46 -4.19 -0.61
C GLU A 24 15.38 -5.22 -0.99
N TYR A 25 14.22 -5.17 -0.34
CA TYR A 25 13.09 -6.05 -0.67
C TYR A 25 12.59 -5.83 -2.10
N GLN A 26 12.50 -4.58 -2.55
CA GLN A 26 12.10 -4.27 -3.93
C GLN A 26 13.12 -4.81 -4.95
N LYS A 27 14.42 -4.68 -4.68
CA LYS A 27 15.47 -5.24 -5.54
C LYS A 27 15.39 -6.76 -5.66
N LEU A 28 15.04 -7.44 -4.57
CA LEU A 28 14.97 -8.90 -4.53
C LEU A 28 13.69 -9.46 -5.16
N ILE A 29 12.54 -8.78 -4.99
CA ILE A 29 11.22 -9.34 -5.30
C ILE A 29 10.59 -8.69 -6.53
N THR A 30 10.52 -7.35 -6.60
CA THR A 30 9.68 -6.64 -7.58
C THR A 30 10.03 -6.97 -9.03
N ARG A 31 11.31 -7.25 -9.32
CA ARG A 31 11.80 -7.59 -10.67
C ARG A 31 12.19 -9.06 -10.81
N ASN A 32 11.88 -9.90 -9.83
CA ASN A 32 12.21 -11.31 -9.88
C ASN A 32 11.29 -12.02 -10.89
N PRO A 33 11.83 -12.63 -11.96
CA PRO A 33 11.02 -13.28 -12.98
C PRO A 33 10.13 -14.40 -12.42
N ILE A 34 10.64 -15.15 -11.44
CA ILE A 34 9.89 -16.23 -10.79
C ILE A 34 8.73 -15.64 -9.99
N PHE A 35 8.90 -14.48 -9.36
CA PHE A 35 7.81 -13.84 -8.64
C PHE A 35 6.75 -13.33 -9.61
N LEU A 36 7.16 -12.59 -10.65
CA LEU A 36 6.26 -12.02 -11.65
C LEU A 36 5.41 -13.11 -12.34
N GLU A 37 6.04 -14.19 -12.80
CA GLU A 37 5.36 -15.34 -13.41
C GLU A 37 4.29 -15.97 -12.50
N ARG A 38 4.42 -15.81 -11.18
CA ARG A 38 3.52 -16.41 -10.19
C ARG A 38 2.35 -15.52 -9.79
N VAL A 39 2.41 -14.21 -10.06
CA VAL A 39 1.42 -13.25 -9.55
C VAL A 39 0.79 -12.38 -10.63
N GLU A 40 1.48 -12.14 -11.75
CA GLU A 40 0.97 -11.37 -12.88
C GLU A 40 -0.18 -12.13 -13.55
N GLY A 41 -1.32 -11.47 -13.75
CA GLY A 41 -2.55 -12.05 -14.29
C GLY A 41 -3.29 -12.99 -13.34
N VAL A 42 -2.81 -13.20 -12.10
CA VAL A 42 -3.42 -14.13 -11.14
C VAL A 42 -4.38 -13.44 -10.20
N GLY A 43 -5.58 -14.00 -10.03
CA GLY A 43 -6.59 -13.50 -9.09
C GLY A 43 -7.15 -12.13 -9.49
N PHE A 44 -7.39 -11.94 -10.79
CA PHE A 44 -7.99 -10.72 -11.33
C PHE A 44 -9.35 -10.43 -10.68
N ILE A 45 -9.58 -9.17 -10.31
CA ILE A 45 -10.87 -8.66 -9.84
C ILE A 45 -11.12 -7.30 -10.49
N GLY A 46 -12.23 -7.16 -11.21
CA GLY A 46 -12.65 -5.89 -11.80
C GLY A 46 -13.21 -4.91 -10.76
N GLY A 47 -13.24 -3.62 -11.09
CA GLY A 47 -13.76 -2.58 -10.18
C GLY A 47 -15.23 -2.78 -9.78
N GLU A 48 -16.08 -3.19 -10.72
CA GLU A 48 -17.50 -3.48 -10.41
C GLU A 48 -17.65 -4.70 -9.49
N GLU A 49 -16.88 -5.76 -9.73
CA GLU A 49 -16.87 -6.95 -8.87
C GLU A 49 -16.38 -6.61 -7.47
N ALA A 50 -15.31 -5.81 -7.37
CA ALA A 50 -14.77 -5.36 -6.09
C ALA A 50 -15.81 -4.59 -5.27
N ILE A 51 -16.58 -3.71 -5.91
CA ILE A 51 -17.67 -2.96 -5.25
C ILE A 51 -18.81 -3.92 -4.85
N ASN A 52 -19.27 -4.76 -5.76
CA ASN A 52 -20.40 -5.67 -5.54
C ASN A 52 -20.11 -6.70 -4.43
N TRP A 53 -18.85 -7.13 -4.29
CA TRP A 53 -18.42 -8.06 -3.24
C TRP A 53 -18.06 -7.35 -1.92
N GLY A 54 -18.15 -6.01 -1.87
CA GLY A 54 -17.81 -5.24 -0.68
C GLY A 54 -16.33 -5.28 -0.33
N LEU A 55 -15.44 -5.40 -1.33
CA LEU A 55 -14.01 -5.36 -1.12
C LEU A 55 -13.55 -3.94 -0.77
N SER A 56 -12.50 -3.84 0.04
CA SER A 56 -11.95 -2.56 0.53
C SER A 56 -10.42 -2.53 0.48
N GLY A 57 -9.85 -1.35 0.70
CA GLY A 57 -8.40 -1.21 0.86
C GLY A 57 -7.62 -1.58 -0.42
N PRO A 58 -6.50 -2.31 -0.31
CA PRO A 58 -5.67 -2.67 -1.47
C PRO A 58 -6.43 -3.45 -2.55
N MET A 59 -7.40 -4.28 -2.19
CA MET A 59 -8.20 -5.02 -3.18
C MET A 59 -8.98 -4.06 -4.09
N LEU A 60 -9.67 -3.08 -3.49
CA LEU A 60 -10.45 -2.09 -4.20
C LEU A 60 -9.57 -1.15 -5.03
N ARG A 61 -8.44 -0.73 -4.46
CA ARG A 61 -7.48 0.17 -5.11
C ARG A 61 -6.73 -0.47 -6.27
N ALA A 62 -6.40 -1.76 -6.17
CA ALA A 62 -5.76 -2.49 -7.26
C ALA A 62 -6.71 -2.76 -8.43
N SER A 63 -8.02 -2.73 -8.18
CA SER A 63 -9.09 -2.89 -9.17
C SER A 63 -9.53 -1.57 -9.83
N GLY A 64 -8.73 -0.51 -9.73
CA GLY A 64 -8.97 0.78 -10.40
C GLY A 64 -9.83 1.78 -9.64
N ILE A 65 -10.24 1.48 -8.40
CA ILE A 65 -11.10 2.36 -7.62
C ILE A 65 -10.25 3.12 -6.58
N GLN A 66 -10.01 4.40 -6.83
CA GLN A 66 -9.22 5.29 -5.96
C GLN A 66 -10.00 5.70 -4.71
N TRP A 67 -10.18 4.75 -3.79
CA TRP A 67 -10.92 4.96 -2.55
C TRP A 67 -10.07 4.61 -1.33
N ASP A 68 -9.89 5.60 -0.44
CA ASP A 68 -9.22 5.45 0.84
C ASP A 68 -9.86 6.39 1.86
N LEU A 69 -10.30 5.84 3.00
CA LEU A 69 -11.02 6.60 4.03
C LEU A 69 -10.19 7.75 4.61
N ARG A 70 -8.85 7.63 4.63
CA ARG A 70 -7.97 8.69 5.14
C ARG A 70 -8.01 9.95 4.28
N LYS A 71 -8.31 9.83 2.97
CA LYS A 71 -8.52 10.98 2.07
C LYS A 71 -9.97 11.42 1.97
N VAL A 72 -10.91 10.47 2.03
CA VAL A 72 -12.34 10.74 1.87
C VAL A 72 -12.96 11.33 3.14
N ASP A 73 -12.79 10.64 4.28
CA ASP A 73 -13.39 11.01 5.57
C ASP A 73 -12.47 11.95 6.38
N ARG A 74 -11.18 11.99 6.04
CA ARG A 74 -10.18 12.92 6.61
C ARG A 74 -10.18 12.94 8.14
N TYR A 75 -10.25 11.76 8.76
CA TYR A 75 -10.23 11.65 10.21
C TYR A 75 -8.82 11.96 10.77
N GLU A 76 -8.76 12.28 12.06
CA GLU A 76 -7.53 12.67 12.76
C GLU A 76 -6.80 13.84 12.07
N CYS A 77 -5.50 13.72 11.80
CA CYS A 77 -4.69 14.74 11.15
C CYS A 77 -4.25 14.32 9.74
N TYR A 78 -4.94 13.36 9.11
CA TYR A 78 -4.53 12.85 7.78
C TYR A 78 -4.62 13.88 6.65
N ASP A 79 -5.40 14.94 6.84
CA ASP A 79 -5.56 16.06 5.92
C ASP A 79 -4.46 17.13 6.07
N GLU A 80 -3.65 17.07 7.13
CA GLU A 80 -2.50 17.94 7.34
C GLU A 80 -1.24 17.48 6.57
N PHE A 81 -1.24 16.25 6.05
CA PHE A 81 -0.10 15.67 5.31
C PHE A 81 -0.29 15.71 3.79
N ASP A 82 0.80 16.00 3.07
CA ASP A 82 0.87 15.84 1.62
C ASP A 82 1.29 14.41 1.24
N TRP A 83 0.37 13.64 0.66
CA TRP A 83 0.58 12.25 0.29
C TRP A 83 -0.44 11.78 -0.75
N GLU A 84 -0.10 10.74 -1.50
CA GLU A 84 -0.93 10.17 -2.55
C GLU A 84 -1.34 8.73 -2.27
N VAL A 85 -2.57 8.39 -2.62
CA VAL A 85 -3.10 7.03 -2.50
C VAL A 85 -2.52 6.16 -3.61
N GLN A 86 -1.86 5.06 -3.26
CA GLN A 86 -1.37 4.09 -4.25
C GLN A 86 -2.53 3.20 -4.74
N TRP A 87 -2.64 3.07 -6.05
CA TRP A 87 -3.69 2.33 -6.73
C TRP A 87 -3.18 1.81 -8.09
N GLN A 88 -3.87 0.82 -8.64
CA GLN A 88 -3.56 0.19 -9.92
C GLN A 88 -4.88 -0.13 -10.65
N LYS A 89 -4.83 -0.48 -11.93
CA LYS A 89 -6.04 -0.75 -12.74
C LYS A 89 -6.17 -2.23 -13.14
N GLU A 90 -5.08 -2.97 -13.04
CA GLU A 90 -4.92 -4.31 -13.58
C GLU A 90 -5.68 -5.36 -12.75
N GLY A 91 -6.01 -5.08 -11.48
CA GLY A 91 -6.90 -5.91 -10.65
C GLY A 91 -6.34 -7.27 -10.22
N ASP A 92 -5.12 -7.61 -10.64
CA ASP A 92 -4.46 -8.88 -10.36
C ASP A 92 -3.64 -8.84 -9.06
N SER A 93 -2.93 -9.94 -8.77
CA SER A 93 -2.12 -10.04 -7.55
C SER A 93 -0.87 -9.17 -7.60
N LEU A 94 -0.35 -8.87 -8.80
CA LEU A 94 0.76 -7.94 -8.96
C LEU A 94 0.33 -6.50 -8.65
N ALA A 95 -0.84 -6.08 -9.15
CA ALA A 95 -1.45 -4.79 -8.89
C ALA A 95 -1.76 -4.53 -7.41
N ARG A 96 -1.95 -5.60 -6.62
CA ARG A 96 -2.11 -5.52 -5.16
C ARG A 96 -0.78 -5.42 -4.41
N TYR A 97 0.29 -5.91 -5.02
CA TYR A 97 1.64 -5.86 -4.46
C TYR A 97 2.31 -4.50 -4.72
N LEU A 98 2.08 -3.91 -5.89
CA LEU A 98 2.58 -2.59 -6.30
C LEU A 98 1.76 -1.45 -5.71
#